data_AF-A0A3C1YAJ9-F1
#
_entry.id   AF-A0A3C1YAJ9-F1
#
_cell.length_a   1.000
_cell.length_b   1.000
_cell.length_c   1.000
_cell.angle_alpha   90.00
_cell.angle_beta   90.00
_cell.angle_gamma   90.00
#
_symmetry.space_group_name_H-M   'P 1'
#
loop_
_entity.id
_entity.type
_entity.pdbx_description
1 polymer ?
#
loop_
_entity_poly.entity_id
_entity_poly.type
_entity_poly.pdbx_seq_one_letter_code
_entity_poly.pdbx_strand_id
1 'polypeptide(L)' 'MQHPTATQIVLHDLMGKEQHRQAVLPQHNNSLNLVHLPRGIFLLSYWHQGQQLQHEKLLKKSKR' A
#
# COMPACT_ATOMS: atom_id res chain seq x y z
N MET A 1 -5.69 -16.11 -18.54
CA MET A 1 -5.25 -16.30 -17.14
C MET A 1 -5.72 -15.10 -16.35
N GLN A 2 -6.47 -15.29 -15.27
CA GLN A 2 -6.82 -14.17 -14.37
C GLN A 2 -5.57 -13.81 -13.56
N HIS A 3 -5.16 -12.55 -13.59
CA HIS A 3 -4.10 -12.08 -12.71
C HIS A 3 -4.62 -12.09 -11.26
N PRO A 4 -3.83 -12.58 -10.28
CA PRO A 4 -4.26 -12.57 -8.88
C PRO A 4 -4.55 -11.14 -8.43
N THR A 5 -5.68 -10.93 -7.77
CA THR A 5 -6.02 -9.64 -7.17
C THR A 5 -5.35 -9.53 -5.81
N ALA A 6 -4.70 -8.40 -5.54
CA ALA A 6 -4.10 -8.13 -4.24
C ALA A 6 -5.15 -8.29 -3.13
N THR A 7 -4.81 -9.02 -2.07
CA THR A 7 -5.64 -9.14 -0.86
C THR A 7 -5.12 -8.28 0.28
N GLN A 8 -3.88 -7.78 0.16
CA GLN A 8 -3.23 -6.95 1.15
C GLN A 8 -2.46 -5.83 0.46
N ILE A 9 -2.48 -4.65 1.07
CA ILE A 9 -1.63 -3.52 0.73
C ILE A 9 -0.78 -3.22 1.95
N VAL A 10 0.52 -3.06 1.73
CA VAL A 10 1.49 -2.75 2.78
C VAL A 10 2.32 -1.54 2.35
N LEU A 11 2.44 -0.53 3.21
CA LEU A 11 3.37 0.57 3.03
C LEU A 11 4.61 0.37 3.88
N HIS A 12 5.76 0.52 3.25
CA HIS A 12 7.05 0.59 3.91
C HIS A 12 7.63 2.01 3.79
N ASP A 13 8.39 2.44 4.78
CA ASP A 13 9.25 3.61 4.63
C ASP A 13 10.52 3.27 3.81
N LEU A 14 11.38 4.27 3.61
CA LEU A 14 12.63 4.11 2.87
C LEU A 14 13.66 3.21 3.57
N MET A 15 13.47 2.93 4.86
CA MET A 15 14.30 1.98 5.61
C MET A 15 13.75 0.55 5.52
N GLY A 16 12.65 0.35 4.79
CA GLY A 16 11.99 -0.94 4.64
C GLY A 16 11.10 -1.32 5.83
N LYS A 17 10.86 -0.42 6.78
CA LYS A 17 9.98 -0.69 7.93
C LYS A 17 8.52 -0.51 7.52
N GLU A 18 7.67 -1.46 7.90
CA GLU A 18 6.22 -1.37 7.71
C GLU A 18 5.64 -0.20 8.50
N GLN A 19 4.91 0.66 7.80
CA GLN A 19 4.24 1.84 8.33
C GLN A 19 2.72 1.68 8.34
N HIS A 20 2.18 0.89 7.41
CA HIS A 20 0.74 0.64 7.31
C HIS A 20 0.46 -0.67 6.59
N ARG A 21 -0.60 -1.37 7.02
CA ARG A 21 -1.10 -2.60 6.39
C ARG A 21 -2.61 -2.57 6.37
N GLN A 22 -3.19 -2.86 5.21
CA GLN A 22 -4.63 -2.90 4.99
C GLN A 22 -5.03 -4.12 4.16
N ALA A 23 -6.10 -4.81 4.55
CA ALA A 23 -6.71 -5.84 3.73
C ALA A 23 -7.54 -5.19 2.61
N VAL A 24 -7.39 -5.68 1.39
CA VAL A 24 -8.13 -5.21 0.20
C VAL A 24 -9.44 -5.96 0.15
N LEU A 25 -10.55 -5.24 0.27
CA LEU A 25 -11.89 -5.82 0.10
C LEU A 25 -12.34 -5.63 -1.35
N PRO A 26 -12.79 -6.68 -2.07
CA PRO A 26 -13.08 -6.64 -3.50
C PRO A 26 -14.28 -5.77 -3.91
N GLN A 27 -15.09 -5.30 -2.96
CA GLN A 27 -16.29 -4.49 -3.22
C GLN A 27 -16.20 -3.05 -2.69
N HIS A 28 -15.11 -2.67 -2.03
CA HIS A 28 -14.97 -1.33 -1.46
C HIS A 28 -13.97 -0.51 -2.27
N ASN A 29 -14.30 0.75 -2.48
CA ASN A 29 -13.38 1.74 -3.03
C ASN A 29 -12.20 1.83 -2.03
N ASN A 30 -11.11 1.12 -2.31
CA ASN A 30 -9.97 0.95 -1.40
C ASN A 30 -9.15 2.24 -1.32
N SER A 31 -9.75 3.26 -0.71
CA SER A 31 -9.06 4.49 -0.33
C SER A 31 -8.12 4.15 0.81
N LEU A 32 -6.82 4.23 0.56
CA LEU A 32 -5.83 4.07 1.62
C LEU A 32 -5.99 5.21 2.63
N ASN A 33 -6.32 4.89 3.88
CA ASN A 33 -6.40 5.88 4.94
C ASN A 33 -4.99 6.24 5.42
N LEU A 34 -4.31 7.06 4.63
CA LEU A 34 -2.94 7.47 4.89
C LEU A 34 -2.85 8.68 5.83
N VAL A 35 -3.95 9.14 6.45
CA VAL A 35 -4.01 10.44 7.16
C VAL A 35 -2.88 10.60 8.18
N HIS A 36 -2.59 9.56 8.95
CA HIS A 36 -1.58 9.56 10.01
C HIS A 36 -0.12 9.46 9.53
N LEU A 37 0.13 9.09 8.27
CA LEU A 37 1.51 8.94 7.79
C LEU A 37 2.21 10.29 7.66
N PRO A 38 3.51 10.41 8.00
CA PRO A 38 4.25 11.63 7.78
C PRO A 38 4.36 11.93 6.28
N ARG A 39 4.69 13.18 5.94
CA ARG A 39 5.03 13.56 4.57
C ARG A 39 6.32 12.85 4.18
N GLY A 40 6.39 12.37 2.94
CA GLY A 40 7.58 11.67 2.49
C GLY A 40 7.31 10.64 1.40
N ILE A 41 8.33 9.84 1.16
CA ILE A 41 8.31 8.76 0.18
C ILE A 41 8.11 7.44 0.92
N PHE A 42 7.22 6.62 0.39
CA PHE A 42 6.92 5.29 0.86
C PHE A 42 6.96 4.31 -0.30
N LEU A 43 7.16 3.03 0.01
CA LEU A 43 7.01 1.93 -0.93
C LEU A 43 5.66 1.26 -0.65
N LEU A 44 4.74 1.34 -1.61
CA LEU A 44 3.44 0.69 -1.57
C LEU A 44 3.56 -0.68 -2.24
N SER A 45 3.35 -1.77 -1.50
CA SER A 45 3.41 -3.13 -2.02
C SER A 45 2.03 -3.79 -1.96
N TYR A 46 1.67 -4.46 -3.05
CA TYR A 46 0.47 -5.27 -3.18
C TYR A 46 0.82 -6.74 -2.99
N TRP A 47 0.12 -7.41 -2.08
CA TRP A 47 0.39 -8.79 -1.70
C TRP A 47 -0.86 -9.66 -1.89
N HIS A 48 -0.63 -10.92 -2.23
CA HIS A 48 -1.65 -11.96 -2.29
C HIS A 48 -1.06 -13.28 -1.76
N GLN A 49 -1.67 -13.85 -0.72
CA GLN A 49 -1.24 -15.13 -0.12
C GLN A 49 0.26 -15.21 0.20
N GLY A 50 0.83 -14.13 0.73
CA GLY A 50 2.26 -14.07 1.08
C GLY A 50 3.21 -13.88 -0.12
N GLN A 51 2.70 -13.70 -1.32
CA GLN A 51 3.48 -13.29 -2.49
C GLN A 51 3.26 -11.81 -2.79
N GLN A 52 4.35 -11.08 -3.04
CA GLN A 52 4.27 -9.71 -3.53
C GLN A 52 3.94 -9.73 -5.03
N LEU A 53 2.83 -9.13 -5.42
CA LEU A 53 2.39 -9.03 -6.81
C LEU A 53 3.01 -7.84 -7.52
N GLN A 54 3.03 -6.69 -6.84
CA GLN A 54 3.50 -5.42 -7.40
C GLN A 54 3.98 -4.51 -6.28
N HIS A 55 4.84 -3.55 -6.62
CA HIS A 55 5.09 -2.39 -5.77
C HIS A 55 5.10 -1.09 -6.57
N GLU A 56 4.92 0.03 -5.89
CA GLU A 56 5.04 1.36 -6.46
C GLU A 56 5.57 2.36 -5.42
N LYS A 57 6.21 3.43 -5.89
CA LYS A 57 6.72 4.48 -5.02
C LYS A 57 5.61 5.51 -4.79
N LEU A 58 5.20 5.67 -3.54
CA LEU A 58 4.18 6.63 -3.16
C LEU A 58 4.82 7.88 -2.54
N LEU A 59 4.50 9.07 -3.07
CA LEU A 59 4.92 10.34 -2.49
C LEU A 59 3.73 11.01 -1.78
N LYS A 60 3.72 11.01 -0.45
CA LYS A 60 2.73 11.75 0.34
C LYS A 60 3.12 13.22 0.43
N LYS A 61 2.44 14.05 -0.36
CA LYS A 61 2.51 15.52 -0.29
C LYS A 61 1.50 16.02 0.76
N SER A 62 1.82 17.11 1.45
CA SER A 62 0.79 17.84 2.18
C SER A 62 -0.09 18.62 1.23
N LYS A 63 -1.40 18.62 1.52
CA LYS A 63 -2.30 19.65 0.98
C LYS A 63 -1.76 21.02 1.41
N ARG A 64 -1.48 21.88 0.43
CA ARG A 64 -1.29 23.32 0.63
C ARG A 64 -2.64 23.97 0.68
#